data_AF-A0A955JP58-F1
#
_entry.id   AF-A0A955JP58-F1
#
_cell.length_a   1.000
_cell.length_b   1.000
_cell.length_c   1.000
_cell.angle_alpha   90.00
_cell.angle_beta   90.00
_cell.angle_gamma   90.00
#
_symmetry.space_group_name_H-M   'P 1'
#
loop_
_entity.id
_entity.type
_entity.pdbx_description
1 polymer ?
#
loop_
_entity_poly.entity_id
_entity_poly.type
_entity_poly.pdbx_seq_one_letter_code
_entity_poly.pdbx_strand_id
1 'polypeptide(L)'
;KTHLFPSIHGVRRLTLGEIYYPLSLAIVAWRFPDPTIYSYAILVLALSDGFAAVIGMHVGKHFYRVLGGQKSIEGSATCWVITLVLTAATLAMTGQALPALIVASLGSATTITATEAILTGGLDNLALPLIAAILLSVFS
;
A
#
# COMPACT_ATOMS: atom_id res chain seq x y z
N LYS A 1 -3.63 16.85 -41.40
CA LYS A 1 -2.58 17.37 -40.49
C LYS A 1 -3.22 18.58 -39.80
N THR A 2 -3.61 18.58 -38.53
CA THR A 2 -2.80 18.35 -37.33
C THR A 2 -3.65 17.95 -36.11
N HIS A 3 -3.42 16.75 -35.55
CA HIS A 3 -3.92 16.32 -34.23
C HIS A 3 -2.98 16.82 -33.12
N LEU A 4 -2.90 18.14 -32.90
CA LEU A 4 -1.82 18.71 -32.09
C LEU A 4 -2.11 18.81 -30.58
N PHE A 5 -3.35 18.63 -30.10
CA PHE A 5 -3.64 18.69 -28.65
C PHE A 5 -4.85 17.83 -28.20
N PRO A 6 -4.68 16.51 -27.96
CA PRO A 6 -5.70 15.71 -27.27
C PRO A 6 -5.87 16.14 -25.79
N SER A 7 -4.86 16.79 -25.20
CA SER A 7 -4.77 17.06 -23.76
C SER A 7 -5.75 18.11 -23.22
N ILE A 8 -6.46 18.87 -24.06
CA ILE A 8 -7.40 19.91 -23.61
C ILE A 8 -8.81 19.34 -23.33
N HIS A 9 -9.16 18.19 -23.92
CA HIS A 9 -10.45 17.52 -23.68
C HIS A 9 -10.36 16.40 -22.63
N GLY A 10 -9.18 16.16 -22.08
CA GLY A 10 -8.98 15.22 -20.97
C GLY A 10 -9.37 15.88 -19.67
N VAL A 11 -10.66 16.05 -19.39
CA VAL A 11 -11.13 16.22 -18.01
C VAL A 11 -10.68 14.97 -17.28
N ARG A 12 -9.52 15.05 -16.61
CA ARG A 12 -8.97 14.02 -15.73
C ARG A 12 -10.08 13.71 -14.75
N ARG A 13 -10.82 12.62 -14.98
CA ARG A 13 -11.80 12.16 -14.01
C ARG A 13 -10.98 11.82 -12.78
N LEU A 14 -11.16 12.57 -11.69
CA LEU A 14 -10.55 12.21 -10.42
C LEU A 14 -10.89 10.75 -10.14
N THR A 15 -9.87 9.94 -9.94
CA THR A 15 -10.10 8.56 -9.53
C THR A 15 -10.45 8.57 -8.04
N LEU A 16 -11.31 7.65 -7.58
CA LEU A 16 -11.66 7.59 -6.16
C LEU A 16 -10.41 7.42 -5.28
N GLY A 17 -9.40 6.70 -5.78
CA GLY A 17 -8.11 6.54 -5.12
C GLY A 17 -7.36 7.86 -4.84
N GLU A 18 -7.50 8.88 -5.71
CA GLU A 18 -6.90 10.20 -5.50
C GLU A 18 -7.55 10.97 -4.34
N ILE A 19 -8.80 10.63 -4.00
CA ILE A 19 -9.54 11.19 -2.86
C ILE A 19 -9.26 10.37 -1.59
N TYR A 20 -9.23 9.04 -1.72
CA TYR A 20 -9.00 8.12 -0.61
C TYR A 20 -7.62 8.22 0.01
N TYR A 21 -6.59 8.49 -0.80
CA TYR A 21 -5.23 8.67 -0.32
C TYR A 21 -5.05 9.81 0.69
N PRO A 22 -5.39 11.08 0.39
CA PRO A 22 -5.22 12.16 1.36
C PRO A 22 -6.14 11.97 2.57
N LEU A 23 -7.32 11.36 2.38
CA LEU A 23 -8.25 11.06 3.47
C LEU A 23 -7.65 10.04 4.46
N SER A 24 -7.05 8.94 3.98
CA SER A 24 -6.43 7.96 4.87
C SER A 24 -5.29 8.56 5.66
N LEU A 25 -4.42 9.34 5.01
CA LEU A 25 -3.32 10.01 5.70
C LEU A 25 -3.81 11.04 6.73
N ALA A 26 -4.87 11.79 6.45
CA ALA A 26 -5.47 12.71 7.41
C ALA A 26 -5.98 11.96 8.66
N ILE A 27 -6.62 10.80 8.46
CA ILE A 27 -7.10 9.96 9.56
C ILE A 27 -5.91 9.38 10.35
N VAL A 28 -4.85 8.89 9.68
CA VAL A 28 -3.65 8.38 10.36
C VAL A 28 -3.00 9.48 11.19
N ALA A 29 -2.78 10.67 10.61
CA ALA A 29 -2.19 11.80 11.32
C ALA A 29 -3.01 12.24 12.54
N TRP A 30 -4.35 12.22 12.43
CA TRP A 30 -5.24 12.57 13.53
C TRP A 30 -5.24 11.52 14.65
N ARG A 31 -5.21 10.23 14.30
CA ARG A 31 -5.37 9.13 15.28
C ARG A 31 -4.07 8.63 15.88
N PHE A 32 -2.97 8.74 15.14
CA PHE A 32 -1.63 8.25 15.48
C PHE A 32 -0.64 9.43 15.38
N PRO A 33 -0.45 10.20 16.46
CA PRO A 33 0.45 11.37 16.46
C PRO A 33 1.94 10.99 16.42
N ASP A 34 2.27 9.69 16.32
CA ASP A 34 3.63 9.19 16.19
C ASP A 34 4.16 9.38 14.75
N PRO A 35 5.23 10.17 14.54
CA PRO A 35 5.81 10.39 13.21
C PRO A 35 6.29 9.11 12.52
N THR A 36 6.72 8.10 13.29
CA THR A 36 7.16 6.79 12.78
C THR A 36 5.99 6.04 12.18
N ILE A 37 4.86 6.01 12.88
CA ILE A 37 3.64 5.34 12.41
C ILE A 37 3.09 6.05 11.16
N TYR A 38 3.06 7.38 11.17
CA TYR A 38 2.63 8.16 10.02
C TYR A 38 3.53 7.94 8.80
N SER A 39 4.85 8.00 8.99
CA SER A 39 5.82 7.77 7.91
C SER A 39 5.73 6.34 7.37
N TYR A 40 5.58 5.35 8.24
CA TYR A 40 5.39 3.95 7.85
C TYR A 40 4.12 3.75 7.00
N ALA A 41 3.00 4.35 7.41
CA ALA A 41 1.75 4.28 6.65
C ALA A 41 1.89 4.89 5.23
N ILE A 42 2.63 6.00 5.11
CA ILE A 42 2.95 6.58 3.80
C ILE A 42 3.83 5.64 2.99
N LEU A 43 4.89 5.08 3.58
CA LEU A 43 5.83 4.20 2.88
C LEU A 43 5.18 2.92 2.39
N VAL A 44 4.28 2.31 3.18
CA VAL A 44 3.55 1.12 2.74
C VAL A 44 2.71 1.41 1.51
N LEU A 45 1.98 2.54 1.47
CA LEU A 45 1.22 2.88 0.28
C LEU A 45 2.12 3.29 -0.90
N ALA A 46 3.10 4.17 -0.67
CA ALA A 46 3.92 4.69 -1.75
C ALA A 46 4.85 3.63 -2.35
N LEU A 47 5.41 2.74 -1.52
CA LEU A 47 6.36 1.72 -1.96
C LEU A 47 5.66 0.38 -2.17
N SER A 48 4.98 -0.19 -1.17
CA SER A 48 4.41 -1.55 -1.34
C SER A 48 3.36 -1.57 -2.44
N ASP A 49 2.35 -0.70 -2.38
CA ASP A 49 1.31 -0.62 -3.41
C ASP A 49 1.86 -0.06 -4.74
N GLY A 50 2.64 1.02 -4.67
CA GLY A 50 3.24 1.63 -5.86
C GLY A 50 4.09 0.66 -6.69
N PHE A 51 4.99 -0.10 -6.05
CA PHE A 51 5.78 -1.12 -6.75
C PHE A 51 4.95 -2.33 -7.15
N ALA A 52 3.96 -2.75 -6.37
CA ALA A 52 3.04 -3.82 -6.75
C ALA A 52 2.30 -3.49 -8.05
N ALA A 53 1.83 -2.25 -8.19
CA ALA A 53 1.21 -1.76 -9.42
C ALA A 53 2.21 -1.73 -10.58
N VAL A 54 3.40 -1.16 -10.39
CA VAL A 54 4.41 -1.07 -11.46
C VAL A 54 4.86 -2.45 -11.94
N ILE A 55 5.23 -3.34 -11.02
CA ILE A 55 5.67 -4.70 -11.34
C ILE A 55 4.51 -5.50 -11.92
N GLY A 56 3.30 -5.37 -11.37
CA GLY A 56 2.14 -6.07 -11.89
C GLY A 56 1.77 -5.66 -13.32
N MET A 57 1.98 -4.39 -13.69
CA MET A 57 1.76 -3.91 -15.06
C MET A 57 2.84 -4.36 -16.05
N HIS A 58 4.12 -4.38 -15.64
CA HIS A 58 5.25 -4.61 -16.56
C HIS A 58 5.75 -6.06 -16.60
N VAL A 59 5.67 -6.76 -15.48
CA VAL A 59 6.23 -8.11 -15.28
C VAL A 59 5.13 -9.12 -14.94
N GLY A 60 3.90 -8.67 -14.67
CA GLY A 60 2.76 -9.53 -14.37
C GLY A 60 2.50 -10.54 -15.48
N LYS A 61 2.50 -11.82 -15.12
CA LYS A 61 2.18 -12.95 -16.02
C LYS A 61 0.96 -13.70 -15.55
N HIS A 62 0.80 -13.82 -14.23
CA HIS A 62 -0.28 -14.56 -13.61
C HIS A 62 -1.27 -13.59 -13.01
N PHE A 63 -2.39 -13.39 -13.69
CA PHE A 63 -3.43 -12.49 -13.26
C PHE A 63 -4.60 -13.25 -12.65
N TYR A 64 -5.20 -12.65 -11.63
CA TYR A 64 -6.42 -13.13 -11.00
C TYR A 64 -7.41 -11.96 -10.89
N ARG A 65 -8.70 -12.28 -10.76
CA ARG A 65 -9.78 -11.29 -10.65
C ARG A 65 -10.39 -11.32 -9.27
N VAL A 66 -10.53 -10.15 -8.67
CA VAL A 66 -11.17 -9.97 -7.35
C VAL A 66 -12.02 -8.71 -7.39
N LEU A 67 -13.25 -8.77 -6.87
CA LEU A 67 -14.18 -7.63 -6.77
C LEU A 67 -14.25 -6.76 -8.06
N GLY A 68 -14.28 -7.42 -9.23
CA GLY A 68 -14.37 -6.74 -10.53
C GLY A 68 -13.07 -6.08 -11.02
N GLY A 69 -11.99 -6.09 -10.23
CA GLY A 69 -10.66 -5.67 -10.66
C GLY A 69 -9.76 -6.86 -11.06
N GLN A 70 -8.62 -6.55 -11.65
CA GLN A 70 -7.59 -7.50 -12.04
C GLN A 70 -6.29 -7.15 -11.30
N LYS A 71 -5.70 -8.14 -10.64
CA LYS A 71 -4.44 -8.03 -9.91
C LYS A 71 -3.49 -9.14 -10.42
N SER A 72 -2.20 -9.01 -10.16
CA SER A 72 -1.18 -9.98 -10.58
C SER A 72 -0.51 -10.62 -9.37
N ILE A 73 -0.19 -11.90 -9.47
CA ILE A 73 0.53 -12.61 -8.41
C ILE A 73 1.91 -11.97 -8.20
N GLU A 74 2.57 -11.55 -9.28
CA GLU A 74 3.87 -10.86 -9.20
C GLU A 74 3.78 -9.52 -8.46
N GLY A 75 2.71 -8.76 -8.69
CA GLY A 75 2.43 -7.52 -7.96
C GLY A 75 2.20 -7.76 -6.47
N SER A 76 1.34 -8.71 -6.11
CA SER A 76 1.09 -9.01 -4.69
C SER A 76 2.31 -9.62 -3.98
N ALA A 77 3.12 -10.43 -4.67
CA ALA A 77 4.41 -10.88 -4.14
C ALA A 77 5.36 -9.70 -3.88
N THR A 78 5.35 -8.70 -4.75
CA THR A 78 6.12 -7.45 -4.58
C THR A 78 5.61 -6.66 -3.36
N CYS A 79 4.30 -6.49 -3.22
CA CYS A 79 3.68 -5.85 -2.05
C CYS A 79 4.11 -6.54 -0.74
N TRP A 80 4.09 -7.88 -0.74
CA TRP A 80 4.46 -8.70 0.41
C TRP A 80 5.91 -8.51 0.81
N VAL A 81 6.84 -8.62 -0.14
CA VAL A 81 8.28 -8.46 0.11
C VAL A 81 8.60 -7.05 0.62
N ILE A 82 8.05 -6.01 -0.03
CA ILE A 82 8.33 -4.63 0.37
C ILE A 82 7.76 -4.33 1.75
N THR A 83 6.52 -4.75 2.04
CA THR A 83 5.92 -4.55 3.36
C THR A 83 6.70 -5.30 4.44
N LEU A 84 7.18 -6.51 4.16
CA LEU A 84 8.02 -7.27 5.07
C LEU A 84 9.29 -6.52 5.42
N VAL A 85 10.00 -5.99 4.42
CA VAL A 85 11.24 -5.22 4.60
C VAL A 85 10.96 -3.92 5.37
N LEU A 86 9.90 -3.19 5.02
CA LEU A 86 9.54 -1.95 5.70
C LEU A 86 9.18 -2.19 7.17
N THR A 87 8.38 -3.22 7.47
CA THR A 87 8.00 -3.55 8.85
C THR A 87 9.23 -3.95 9.66
N ALA A 88 10.05 -4.85 9.12
CA ALA A 88 11.26 -5.35 9.78
C ALA A 88 12.25 -4.22 10.04
N ALA A 89 12.49 -3.35 9.07
CA ALA A 89 13.39 -2.20 9.21
C ALA A 89 12.88 -1.22 10.28
N THR A 90 11.57 -0.90 10.26
CA THR A 90 10.98 0.03 11.22
C THR A 90 11.06 -0.50 12.65
N LEU A 91 10.74 -1.78 12.87
CA LEU A 91 10.80 -2.41 14.20
C LEU A 91 12.23 -2.72 14.67
N ALA A 92 13.17 -2.95 13.76
CA ALA A 92 14.58 -3.12 14.13
C ALA A 92 15.14 -1.84 14.77
N MET A 93 14.68 -0.67 14.32
CA MET A 93 15.10 0.64 14.86
C MET A 93 14.58 0.89 16.29
N THR A 94 13.51 0.21 16.71
CA THR A 94 12.94 0.35 18.06
C THR A 94 13.55 -0.62 19.07
N GLY A 95 14.43 -1.52 18.64
CA GLY A 95 15.12 -2.48 19.52
C GLY A 95 14.27 -3.69 19.92
N GLN A 96 13.22 -4.01 19.15
CA GLN A 96 12.35 -5.16 19.41
C GLN A 96 13.12 -6.49 19.36
N ALA A 97 12.70 -7.45 20.19
CA ALA A 97 13.29 -8.78 20.21
C ALA A 97 13.07 -9.52 18.87
N LEU A 98 14.06 -10.33 18.45
CA LEU A 98 14.02 -11.01 17.15
C LEU A 98 12.74 -11.83 16.89
N PRO A 99 12.20 -12.61 17.85
CA PRO A 99 10.95 -13.34 17.61
C PRO A 99 9.75 -12.43 17.36
N ALA A 100 9.64 -11.32 18.11
CA ALA A 100 8.56 -10.35 17.94
C ALA A 100 8.65 -9.65 16.58
N LEU A 101 9.86 -9.27 16.16
CA LEU A 101 10.13 -8.67 14.86
C LEU A 101 9.71 -9.60 13.71
N ILE A 102 10.05 -10.89 13.79
CA ILE A 102 9.69 -11.88 12.75
C ILE A 102 8.17 -12.01 12.64
N VAL A 103 7.49 -12.20 13.78
CA VAL A 103 6.02 -12.37 13.81
C VAL A 103 5.32 -11.12 13.28
N ALA A 104 5.73 -9.95 13.75
CA ALA A 104 5.15 -8.67 13.33
C ALA A 104 5.35 -8.40 11.83
N SER A 105 6.54 -8.68 11.30
CA SER A 105 6.86 -8.43 9.90
C SER A 105 6.12 -9.37 8.96
N LEU A 106 6.05 -10.67 9.28
CA LEU A 106 5.29 -11.64 8.50
C LEU A 106 3.78 -11.39 8.59
N GLY A 107 3.28 -11.11 9.79
CA GLY A 107 1.87 -10.79 9.99
C GLY A 107 1.44 -9.52 9.27
N SER A 108 2.28 -8.48 9.29
CA SER A 108 1.99 -7.23 8.59
C SER A 108 2.05 -7.39 7.08
N ALA A 109 3.09 -8.04 6.55
CA ALA A 109 3.23 -8.30 5.12
C ALA A 109 2.05 -9.10 4.56
N THR A 110 1.63 -10.16 5.24
CA THR A 110 0.48 -10.97 4.82
C THR A 110 -0.83 -10.20 4.87
N THR A 111 -1.09 -9.46 5.96
CA THR A 111 -2.34 -8.70 6.13
C THR A 111 -2.47 -7.57 5.11
N ILE A 112 -1.39 -6.82 4.89
CA ILE A 112 -1.36 -5.74 3.91
C ILE A 112 -1.53 -6.28 2.49
N THR A 113 -0.81 -7.35 2.14
CA THR A 113 -0.93 -7.96 0.80
C THR A 113 -2.32 -8.55 0.57
N ALA A 114 -2.90 -9.20 1.58
CA ALA A 114 -4.27 -9.70 1.47
C ALA A 114 -5.28 -8.56 1.26
N THR A 115 -5.08 -7.43 1.96
CA THR A 115 -5.91 -6.24 1.76
C THR A 115 -5.75 -5.68 0.35
N GLU A 116 -4.52 -5.51 -0.14
CA GLU A 116 -4.19 -5.06 -1.50
C GLU A 116 -4.80 -5.97 -2.57
N ALA A 117 -4.72 -7.29 -2.35
CA ALA A 117 -5.23 -8.29 -3.29
C ALA A 117 -6.77 -8.32 -3.36
N ILE A 118 -7.45 -7.97 -2.26
CA ILE A 118 -8.92 -8.00 -2.18
C ILE A 118 -9.52 -6.67 -2.64
N LEU A 119 -8.97 -5.54 -2.19
CA LEU A 119 -9.54 -4.23 -2.46
C LEU A 119 -9.21 -3.75 -3.87
N THR A 120 -10.22 -3.18 -4.53
CA THR A 120 -10.13 -2.64 -5.88
C THR A 120 -10.80 -1.28 -5.96
N GLY A 121 -10.64 -0.58 -7.10
CA GLY A 121 -11.31 0.70 -7.34
C GLY A 121 -10.76 1.87 -6.51
N GLY A 122 -9.56 1.75 -5.96
CA GLY A 122 -8.91 2.78 -5.15
C GLY A 122 -9.16 2.66 -3.64
N LEU A 123 -9.98 1.69 -3.19
CA LEU A 123 -10.22 1.46 -1.75
C LEU A 123 -8.95 1.02 -1.01
N ASP A 124 -8.01 0.41 -1.72
CA ASP A 124 -6.65 0.13 -1.27
C ASP A 124 -5.94 1.40 -0.78
N ASN A 125 -6.07 2.54 -1.49
CA ASN A 125 -5.49 3.82 -1.07
C ASN A 125 -6.08 4.37 0.26
N LEU A 126 -7.28 3.92 0.65
CA LEU A 126 -7.85 4.23 1.95
C LEU A 126 -7.33 3.26 3.02
N ALA A 127 -7.45 1.96 2.73
CA ALA A 127 -7.27 0.90 3.71
C ALA A 127 -5.81 0.61 4.05
N LEU A 128 -4.90 0.61 3.06
CA LEU A 128 -3.50 0.26 3.29
C LEU A 128 -2.83 1.16 4.35
N PRO A 129 -2.90 2.51 4.27
CA PRO A 129 -2.31 3.36 5.30
C PRO A 129 -2.92 3.14 6.69
N LEU A 130 -4.23 2.94 6.76
CA LEU A 130 -4.94 2.74 8.03
C LEU A 130 -4.54 1.41 8.69
N ILE A 131 -4.54 0.33 7.93
CA ILE A 131 -4.16 -1.01 8.41
C ILE A 131 -2.67 -1.03 8.76
N ALA A 132 -1.81 -0.41 7.95
CA ALA A 132 -0.39 -0.28 8.24
C ALA A 132 -0.15 0.44 9.58
N ALA A 133 -0.84 1.56 9.81
CA ALA A 133 -0.74 2.31 11.06
C ALA A 133 -1.21 1.48 12.26
N ILE A 134 -2.36 0.80 12.14
CA ILE A 134 -2.90 -0.07 13.20
C ILE A 134 -1.92 -1.19 13.52
N LEU A 135 -1.44 -1.92 12.51
CA LEU A 135 -0.53 -3.05 12.70
C LEU A 135 0.77 -2.60 13.37
N LEU A 136 1.39 -1.51 12.89
CA LEU A 136 2.61 -1.03 13.51
C LEU A 136 2.35 -0.58 14.95
N SER A 137 1.24 0.11 15.23
CA SER A 137 0.89 0.55 16.60
C SER A 137 0.66 -0.60 17.60
N VAL A 138 0.30 -1.80 17.11
CA VAL A 138 0.10 -2.99 17.94
C VAL A 138 1.43 -3.68 18.24
N PHE A 139 2.40 -3.60 17.32
CA PHE A 139 3.70 -4.26 17.45
C PHE A 139 4.82 -3.36 17.95
N SER A 140 4.63 -2.03 17.93
CA SER A 140 5.60 -1.02 18.39
C SER A 140 5.62 -0.88 19.90
#